data_AF-A0A1G1GU05-F1
#
_entry.id   AF-A0A1G1GU05-F1
#
_cell.length_a   1.000
_cell.length_b   1.000
_cell.length_c   1.000
_cell.angle_alpha   90.00
_cell.angle_beta   90.00
_cell.angle_gamma   90.00
#
_symmetry.space_group_name_H-M   'P 1'
#
loop_
_entity.id
_entity.type
_entity.pdbx_description
1 polymer ?
#
loop_
_entity_poly.entity_id
_entity_poly.type
_entity_poly.pdbx_seq_one_letter_code
_entity_poly.pdbx_strand_id
1 'polypeptide(L)'
;EFSREYKLSLYFEVGRMGIEHALLPEEGLVVPGDCVIGADSHTCTYGALGAFSTGVGSTDVAAAMATGECWFKVPESMKCIYYGKLNKWVGGKDLILHTIGDIGVDGALYKAMEFAGETIQNLPMHGRLTMCNMAIEAGGKSGIIVPDKITRSYVKRRAKRPPTFYKSDKKAKYVDIREYDCSKIPLTVSCPHLPSNTRPAAELFEVNIDQVFIGSCTNGRLEDLREAAMVIKGRKVNPNVRMIVIPATQKIYRQAMKEKLLDIFIEAEAAVSTPTCGPCLGGHMGILAKGERALATTNRNFIGRMGHPESEVYLSNPAVAAASAVLGRIGVPEELGL
;
A
#
# COMPACT_ATOMS: atom_id res chain seq x y z
N GLU A 1 -20.59 4.91 -20.79
CA GLU A 1 -21.07 5.78 -21.90
C GLU A 1 -20.17 6.98 -22.09
N PHE A 2 -19.97 7.78 -21.04
CA PHE A 2 -19.02 8.91 -20.99
C PHE A 2 -17.69 8.68 -21.74
N SER A 3 -16.94 7.61 -21.40
CA SER A 3 -15.65 7.34 -22.07
C SER A 3 -15.76 7.14 -23.59
N ARG A 4 -16.89 6.61 -24.09
CA ARG A 4 -17.13 6.44 -25.54
C ARG A 4 -17.48 7.77 -26.19
N GLU A 5 -18.35 8.55 -25.55
CA GLU A 5 -18.77 9.88 -26.01
C GLU A 5 -17.56 10.82 -26.18
N TYR A 6 -16.71 10.90 -25.14
CA TYR A 6 -15.52 11.75 -25.13
C TYR A 6 -14.27 11.06 -25.71
N LYS A 7 -14.42 9.86 -26.28
CA LYS A 7 -13.33 9.07 -26.92
C LYS A 7 -12.08 8.96 -26.05
N LEU A 8 -12.27 8.72 -24.75
CA LEU A 8 -11.16 8.56 -23.81
C LEU A 8 -10.37 7.30 -24.16
N SER A 9 -9.09 7.47 -24.50
CA SER A 9 -8.20 6.38 -24.91
C SER A 9 -7.77 5.49 -23.75
N LEU A 10 -7.81 6.02 -22.52
CA LEU A 10 -7.44 5.31 -21.29
C LEU A 10 -8.69 4.90 -20.52
N TYR A 11 -9.25 3.75 -20.89
CA TYR A 11 -10.37 3.13 -20.20
C TYR A 11 -10.08 1.65 -19.94
N PHE A 12 -10.20 1.24 -18.69
CA PHE A 12 -9.88 -0.11 -18.23
C PHE A 12 -11.14 -0.76 -17.65
N GLU A 13 -11.69 -1.74 -18.38
CA GLU A 13 -12.87 -2.50 -17.97
C GLU A 13 -12.49 -3.71 -17.11
N VAL A 14 -13.45 -4.27 -16.35
CA VAL A 14 -13.33 -5.58 -15.68
C VAL A 14 -12.69 -6.62 -16.61
N GLY A 15 -11.73 -7.38 -16.08
CA GLY A 15 -10.91 -8.34 -16.84
C GLY A 15 -9.72 -7.73 -17.58
N ARG A 16 -9.66 -6.40 -17.72
CA ARG A 16 -8.50 -5.63 -18.23
C ARG A 16 -7.98 -4.59 -17.24
N MET A 17 -8.69 -4.40 -16.14
CA MET A 17 -8.38 -3.43 -15.09
C MET A 17 -7.53 -4.03 -13.96
N GLY A 18 -7.18 -3.16 -13.02
CA GLY A 18 -6.65 -3.51 -11.71
C GLY A 18 -6.93 -2.36 -10.76
N ILE A 19 -6.48 -2.50 -9.52
CA ILE A 19 -6.48 -1.42 -8.54
C ILE A 19 -5.68 -0.25 -9.11
N GLU A 20 -6.30 0.92 -9.23
CA GLU A 20 -5.78 2.04 -10.02
C GLU A 20 -4.33 2.41 -9.64
N HIS A 21 -4.02 2.45 -8.35
CA HIS A 21 -2.70 2.86 -7.88
C HIS A 21 -1.60 1.82 -8.08
N ALA A 22 -1.97 0.57 -8.40
CA ALA A 22 -1.04 -0.44 -8.91
C ALA A 22 -0.98 -0.40 -10.44
N LEU A 23 -2.13 -0.23 -11.10
CA LEU A 23 -2.28 -0.25 -12.55
C LEU A 23 -1.57 0.91 -13.24
N LEU A 24 -1.75 2.14 -12.78
CA LEU A 24 -1.23 3.34 -13.45
C LEU A 24 0.31 3.38 -13.53
N PRO A 25 1.06 3.08 -12.45
CA PRO A 25 2.50 2.88 -12.50
C PRO A 25 2.93 1.68 -13.36
N GLU A 26 2.19 0.57 -13.28
CA GLU A 26 2.50 -0.66 -14.02
C GLU A 26 2.39 -0.48 -15.53
N GLU A 27 1.37 0.26 -15.97
CA GLU A 27 1.11 0.66 -17.35
C GLU A 27 2.02 1.79 -17.83
N GLY A 28 2.85 2.34 -16.93
CA GLY A 28 3.74 3.46 -17.20
C GLY A 28 3.02 4.73 -17.64
N LEU A 29 1.76 4.88 -17.19
CA LEU A 29 0.98 6.08 -17.39
C LEU A 29 1.45 7.20 -16.48
N VAL A 30 1.94 6.86 -15.28
CA VAL A 30 2.58 7.82 -14.37
C VAL A 30 4.08 7.63 -14.40
N VAL A 31 4.81 8.73 -14.57
CA VAL A 31 6.27 8.76 -14.65
C VAL A 31 6.85 9.83 -13.71
N PRO A 32 8.15 9.75 -13.35
CA PRO A 32 8.83 10.77 -12.59
C PRO A 32 8.61 12.18 -13.15
N GLY A 33 8.36 13.14 -12.26
CA GLY A 33 8.15 14.54 -12.60
C GLY A 33 6.73 14.90 -13.02
N ASP A 34 5.81 13.94 -13.08
CA ASP A 34 4.41 14.24 -13.32
C ASP A 34 3.78 15.00 -12.14
N CYS A 35 2.77 15.81 -12.45
CA CYS A 35 1.76 16.27 -11.50
C CYS A 35 0.47 15.49 -11.76
N VAL A 36 -0.01 14.73 -10.77
CA VAL A 36 -1.16 13.83 -10.93
C VAL A 36 -2.21 14.12 -9.87
N ILE A 37 -3.45 14.35 -10.31
CA ILE A 37 -4.62 14.34 -9.43
C ILE A 37 -5.51 13.15 -9.76
N GLY A 38 -6.23 12.66 -8.76
CA GLY A 38 -7.16 11.54 -8.91
C GLY A 38 -8.34 11.70 -7.97
N ALA A 39 -9.46 11.05 -8.31
CA ALA A 39 -10.68 11.03 -7.50
C ALA A 39 -10.55 10.14 -6.25
N ASP A 40 -9.40 9.50 -6.04
CA ASP A 40 -9.11 8.66 -4.88
C ASP A 40 -8.05 9.30 -3.98
N SER A 41 -8.27 9.16 -2.66
CA SER A 41 -7.40 9.73 -1.63
C SER A 41 -5.96 9.22 -1.68
N HIS A 42 -5.74 8.00 -2.14
CA HIS A 42 -4.45 7.32 -2.18
C HIS A 42 -3.68 7.56 -3.48
N THR A 43 -4.12 8.53 -4.31
CA THR A 43 -3.37 9.02 -5.47
C THR A 43 -1.93 9.43 -5.11
N CYS A 44 -1.69 9.81 -3.84
CA CYS A 44 -0.36 10.06 -3.28
C CYS A 44 0.65 8.90 -3.44
N THR A 45 0.19 7.69 -3.77
CA THR A 45 1.02 6.52 -4.09
C THR A 45 2.10 6.84 -5.13
N TYR A 46 1.81 7.69 -6.12
CA TYR A 46 2.72 7.94 -7.23
C TYR A 46 3.94 8.78 -6.85
N GLY A 47 3.93 9.37 -5.65
CA GLY A 47 5.10 9.96 -5.02
C GLY A 47 6.32 9.05 -4.96
N ALA A 48 6.13 7.73 -4.95
CA ALA A 48 7.22 6.76 -4.98
C ALA A 48 8.04 6.82 -6.29
N LEU A 49 7.44 7.34 -7.36
CA LEU A 49 8.10 7.58 -8.64
C LEU A 49 8.73 8.98 -8.72
N GLY A 50 8.61 9.80 -7.68
CA GLY A 50 8.99 11.22 -7.71
C GLY A 50 8.05 12.09 -8.53
N ALA A 51 6.77 11.71 -8.63
CA ALA A 51 5.70 12.56 -9.12
C ALA A 51 5.06 13.31 -7.94
N PHE A 52 4.61 14.55 -8.13
CA PHE A 52 3.70 15.15 -7.17
C PHE A 52 2.30 14.59 -7.44
N SER A 53 1.69 13.96 -6.44
CA SER A 53 0.42 13.27 -6.64
C SER A 53 -0.51 13.40 -5.45
N THR A 54 -1.78 13.71 -5.67
CA THR A 54 -2.72 13.97 -4.58
C THR A 54 -4.16 13.64 -4.96
N GLY A 55 -4.93 13.15 -4.00
CA GLY A 55 -6.37 12.98 -4.16
C GLY A 55 -7.10 14.33 -4.13
N VAL A 56 -8.15 14.46 -4.94
CA VAL A 56 -9.01 15.65 -4.99
C VAL A 56 -10.49 15.23 -5.09
N GLY A 57 -11.40 16.18 -4.81
CA GLY A 57 -12.83 15.92 -4.89
C GLY A 57 -13.34 15.81 -6.32
N SER A 58 -14.58 15.33 -6.50
CA SER A 58 -15.21 15.20 -7.82
C SER A 58 -15.29 16.53 -8.58
N THR A 59 -15.52 17.65 -7.88
CA THR A 59 -15.52 18.99 -8.48
C THR A 59 -14.17 19.37 -9.08
N ASP A 60 -13.08 19.09 -8.38
CA ASP A 60 -11.72 19.41 -8.85
C ASP A 60 -11.33 18.52 -10.04
N VAL A 61 -11.71 17.23 -10.00
CA VAL A 61 -11.52 16.33 -11.16
C VAL A 61 -12.29 16.84 -12.37
N ALA A 62 -13.56 17.24 -12.19
CA ALA A 62 -14.37 17.77 -13.27
C ALA A 62 -13.77 19.06 -13.86
N ALA A 63 -13.29 19.97 -13.00
CA ALA A 63 -12.60 21.19 -13.43
C ALA A 63 -11.34 20.85 -14.24
N ALA A 64 -10.48 19.97 -13.73
CA ALA A 64 -9.26 19.56 -14.43
C ALA A 64 -9.54 18.84 -15.75
N MET A 65 -10.61 18.04 -15.84
CA MET A 65 -11.04 17.42 -17.09
C MET A 65 -11.53 18.46 -18.11
N ALA A 66 -12.14 19.56 -17.65
CA ALA A 66 -12.63 20.62 -18.52
C ALA A 66 -11.54 21.60 -18.98
N THR A 67 -10.57 21.91 -18.11
CA THR A 67 -9.58 22.98 -18.36
C THR A 67 -8.15 22.47 -18.60
N GLY A 68 -7.84 21.24 -18.17
CA GLY A 68 -6.46 20.74 -18.10
C GLY A 68 -5.65 21.30 -16.92
N GLU A 69 -6.28 22.07 -16.03
CA GLU A 69 -5.61 22.80 -14.95
C GLU A 69 -6.33 22.64 -13.61
N CYS A 70 -5.60 22.79 -12.51
CA CYS A 70 -6.16 22.77 -11.15
C CYS A 70 -5.38 23.73 -10.25
N TRP A 71 -6.04 24.28 -9.23
CA TRP A 71 -5.41 25.15 -8.25
C TRP A 71 -4.77 24.34 -7.12
N PHE A 72 -3.55 24.71 -6.76
CA PHE A 72 -2.82 24.10 -5.65
C PHE A 72 -2.27 25.16 -4.72
N LYS A 73 -2.48 24.98 -3.42
CA LYS A 73 -1.63 25.58 -2.40
C LYS A 73 -0.39 24.71 -2.27
N VAL A 74 0.79 25.27 -2.53
CA VAL A 74 2.05 24.54 -2.39
C VAL A 74 2.20 24.11 -0.92
N PRO A 75 2.30 22.80 -0.63
CA PRO A 75 2.41 22.33 0.74
C PRO A 75 3.82 22.57 1.28
N GLU A 76 3.92 22.80 2.59
CA GLU A 76 5.19 22.70 3.29
C GLU A 76 5.68 21.25 3.28
N SER A 77 6.99 21.01 3.41
CA SER A 77 7.55 19.67 3.38
C SER A 77 8.09 19.24 4.74
N MET A 78 7.68 18.06 5.19
CA MET A 78 8.28 17.31 6.30
C MET A 78 9.21 16.25 5.72
N LYS A 79 10.35 16.00 6.37
CA LYS A 79 11.30 14.97 5.94
C LYS A 79 11.39 13.84 6.96
N CYS A 80 11.25 12.60 6.49
CA CYS A 80 11.44 11.39 7.29
C CYS A 80 12.68 10.66 6.77
N ILE A 81 13.74 10.62 7.57
CA ILE A 81 15.04 10.02 7.23
C ILE A 81 15.13 8.64 7.87
N TYR A 82 15.26 7.59 7.05
CA TYR A 82 15.37 6.21 7.48
C TYR A 82 16.80 5.71 7.26
N TYR A 83 17.45 5.24 8.32
CA TYR A 83 18.82 4.73 8.29
C TYR A 83 18.94 3.37 8.99
N GLY A 84 20.07 2.70 8.80
CA GLY A 84 20.31 1.36 9.34
C GLY A 84 19.74 0.25 8.48
N LYS A 85 19.83 -0.99 8.98
CA LYS A 85 19.43 -2.20 8.24
C LYS A 85 18.05 -2.66 8.69
N LEU A 86 17.19 -3.03 7.73
CA LEU A 86 15.90 -3.64 8.03
C LEU A 86 16.09 -5.03 8.65
N ASN A 87 15.28 -5.31 9.66
CA ASN A 87 15.12 -6.66 10.18
C ASN A 87 14.46 -7.56 9.12
N LYS A 88 14.58 -8.87 9.31
CA LYS A 88 13.93 -9.84 8.42
C LYS A 88 12.42 -9.58 8.38
N TRP A 89 11.82 -9.73 7.20
CA TRP A 89 10.39 -9.48 6.94
C TRP A 89 9.91 -8.03 7.12
N VAL A 90 10.73 -7.13 7.66
CA VAL A 90 10.39 -5.71 7.78
C VAL A 90 10.52 -5.02 6.42
N GLY A 91 9.46 -4.37 5.98
CA GLY A 91 9.39 -3.71 4.69
C GLY A 91 8.76 -2.31 4.73
N GLY A 92 8.42 -1.78 3.56
CA GLY A 92 7.83 -0.44 3.45
C GLY A 92 6.54 -0.26 4.26
N LYS A 93 5.78 -1.35 4.46
CA LYS A 93 4.56 -1.35 5.27
C LYS A 93 4.86 -1.10 6.76
N ASP A 94 5.85 -1.78 7.32
CA ASP A 94 6.24 -1.62 8.71
C ASP A 94 6.86 -0.23 8.93
N LEU A 95 7.69 0.25 7.99
CA LEU A 95 8.27 1.59 8.05
C LEU A 95 7.20 2.68 8.11
N ILE A 96 6.20 2.63 7.22
CA ILE A 96 5.16 3.66 7.20
C ILE A 96 4.19 3.54 8.37
N LEU A 97 3.85 2.32 8.81
CA LEU A 97 3.05 2.14 10.01
C LEU A 97 3.78 2.70 11.24
N HIS A 98 5.06 2.39 11.41
CA HIS A 98 5.86 2.94 12.51
C HIS A 98 5.86 4.49 12.49
N THR A 99 6.05 5.10 11.32
CA THR A 99 5.99 6.56 11.17
C THR A 99 4.60 7.12 11.51
N ILE A 100 3.51 6.51 11.03
CA ILE A 100 2.15 6.96 11.37
C ILE A 100 1.85 6.77 12.87
N GLY A 101 2.41 5.73 13.50
CA GLY A 101 2.34 5.52 14.94
C GLY A 101 3.03 6.61 15.75
N ASP A 102 4.19 7.09 15.28
CA ASP A 102 4.95 8.18 15.90
C ASP A 102 4.24 9.54 15.75
N ILE A 103 3.79 9.87 14.53
CA ILE A 103 3.30 11.23 14.23
C ILE A 103 1.77 11.37 14.33
N GLY A 104 1.03 10.26 14.44
CA GLY A 104 -0.42 10.24 14.47
C GLY A 104 -1.08 10.50 13.10
N VAL A 105 -2.42 10.45 13.07
CA VAL A 105 -3.21 10.60 11.83
C VAL A 105 -3.22 12.02 11.25
N ASP A 106 -2.79 13.03 12.02
CA ASP A 106 -2.71 14.43 11.59
C ASP A 106 -1.28 15.00 11.61
N GLY A 107 -0.26 14.18 11.90
CA GLY A 107 1.12 14.64 12.05
C GLY A 107 1.70 15.33 10.80
N ALA A 108 1.24 14.91 9.62
CA ALA A 108 1.61 15.48 8.32
C ALA A 108 0.49 16.32 7.69
N LEU A 109 -0.52 16.75 8.45
CA LEU A 109 -1.65 17.53 7.92
C LEU A 109 -1.16 18.76 7.13
N TYR A 110 -1.65 18.89 5.89
CA TYR A 110 -1.29 19.90 4.88
C TYR A 110 0.18 19.90 4.41
N LYS A 111 0.97 18.88 4.76
CA LYS A 111 2.39 18.77 4.38
C LYS A 111 2.60 17.71 3.31
N ALA A 112 3.64 17.86 2.51
CA ALA A 112 4.23 16.75 1.75
C ALA A 112 5.23 16.00 2.63
N MET A 113 5.16 14.67 2.65
CA MET A 113 6.09 13.80 3.37
C MET A 113 7.19 13.34 2.41
N GLU A 114 8.40 13.85 2.56
CA GLU A 114 9.58 13.37 1.83
C GLU A 114 10.23 12.21 2.60
N PHE A 115 10.19 11.00 2.04
CA PHE A 115 10.88 9.84 2.61
C PHE A 115 12.29 9.74 2.01
N ALA A 116 13.30 9.73 2.87
CA ALA A 116 14.71 9.78 2.49
C ALA A 116 15.58 8.88 3.38
N GLY A 117 16.89 8.86 3.12
CA GLY A 117 17.87 8.10 3.90
C GLY A 117 18.34 6.81 3.22
N GLU A 118 19.37 6.21 3.80
CA GLU A 118 20.04 5.02 3.27
C GLU A 118 19.07 3.85 3.06
N THR A 119 18.18 3.62 4.04
CA THR A 119 17.19 2.54 3.96
C THR A 119 16.27 2.71 2.76
N ILE A 120 15.79 3.93 2.50
CA ILE A 120 14.91 4.24 1.35
C ILE A 120 15.63 4.05 0.02
N GLN A 121 16.91 4.42 -0.06
CA GLN A 121 17.73 4.22 -1.27
C GLN A 121 17.90 2.74 -1.65
N ASN A 122 17.82 1.84 -0.66
CA ASN A 122 17.88 0.40 -0.86
C ASN A 122 16.48 -0.27 -0.91
N LEU A 123 15.42 0.43 -0.49
CA LEU A 123 14.06 -0.08 -0.50
C LEU A 123 13.55 -0.30 -1.94
N PRO A 124 13.05 -1.49 -2.29
CA PRO A 124 12.50 -1.76 -3.62
C PRO A 124 11.23 -0.94 -3.91
N MET A 125 10.90 -0.80 -5.19
CA MET A 125 9.76 0.04 -5.61
C MET A 125 8.43 -0.33 -4.98
N HIS A 126 8.13 -1.61 -4.75
CA HIS A 126 6.87 -1.99 -4.11
C HIS A 126 6.77 -1.42 -2.69
N GLY A 127 7.85 -1.48 -1.90
CA GLY A 127 7.92 -0.88 -0.57
C GLY A 127 7.81 0.66 -0.61
N ARG A 128 8.43 1.30 -1.61
CA ARG A 128 8.30 2.76 -1.82
C ARG A 128 6.86 3.16 -2.12
N LEU A 129 6.19 2.42 -3.00
CA LEU A 129 4.79 2.63 -3.34
C LEU A 129 3.89 2.41 -2.11
N THR A 130 4.17 1.41 -1.28
CA THR A 130 3.49 1.19 0.01
C THR A 130 3.61 2.41 0.92
N MET A 131 4.82 2.96 1.09
CA MET A 131 5.03 4.13 1.96
C MET A 131 4.30 5.37 1.45
N CYS A 132 4.44 5.70 0.16
CA CYS A 132 3.76 6.86 -0.43
C CYS A 132 2.24 6.69 -0.48
N ASN A 133 1.74 5.47 -0.62
CA ASN A 133 0.30 5.17 -0.54
C ASN A 133 -0.27 5.61 0.81
N MET A 134 0.40 5.25 1.92
CA MET A 134 -0.13 5.53 3.26
C MET A 134 0.20 6.93 3.80
N ALA A 135 0.83 7.82 3.02
CA ALA A 135 1.12 9.19 3.46
C ALA A 135 -0.16 9.96 3.88
N ILE A 136 -1.27 9.71 3.19
CA ILE A 136 -2.58 10.30 3.53
C ILE A 136 -3.13 9.84 4.88
N GLU A 137 -2.69 8.68 5.39
CA GLU A 137 -3.13 8.17 6.69
C GLU A 137 -2.46 8.89 7.88
N ALA A 138 -1.44 9.72 7.60
CA ALA A 138 -0.89 10.72 8.54
C ALA A 138 -1.38 12.15 8.24
N GLY A 139 -2.39 12.30 7.37
CA GLY A 139 -2.90 13.60 6.92
C GLY A 139 -2.03 14.26 5.84
N GLY A 140 -1.00 13.57 5.35
CA GLY A 140 -0.08 14.06 4.33
C GLY A 140 -0.79 14.34 3.00
N LYS A 141 -0.54 15.52 2.42
CA LYS A 141 -1.09 15.90 1.11
C LYS A 141 -0.54 15.02 -0.02
N SER A 142 0.73 14.60 0.12
CA SER A 142 1.44 13.67 -0.76
C SER A 142 2.56 13.01 0.05
N GLY A 143 2.86 11.74 -0.23
CA GLY A 143 4.19 11.18 0.04
C GLY A 143 5.08 11.41 -1.17
N ILE A 144 6.40 11.50 -1.01
CA ILE A 144 7.32 11.62 -2.14
C ILE A 144 8.68 10.98 -1.83
N ILE A 145 9.25 10.30 -2.82
CA ILE A 145 10.61 9.75 -2.77
C ILE A 145 11.37 10.26 -4.00
N VAL A 146 12.56 10.80 -3.75
CA VAL A 146 13.43 11.30 -4.83
C VAL A 146 13.83 10.13 -5.75
N PRO A 147 13.62 10.22 -7.07
CA PRO A 147 13.98 9.16 -7.99
C PRO A 147 15.47 8.85 -8.04
N ASP A 148 15.81 7.57 -7.96
CA ASP A 148 17.18 7.08 -8.00
C ASP A 148 17.35 5.95 -9.04
N LYS A 149 18.41 5.14 -8.92
CA LYS A 149 18.68 4.00 -9.79
C LYS A 149 17.54 2.97 -9.80
N ILE A 150 16.87 2.75 -8.67
CA ILE A 150 15.76 1.79 -8.54
C ILE A 150 14.54 2.33 -9.29
N THR A 151 14.19 3.60 -9.07
CA THR A 151 13.09 4.26 -9.79
C THR A 151 13.36 4.29 -11.30
N ARG A 152 14.58 4.64 -11.72
CA ARG A 152 14.98 4.65 -13.14
C ARG A 152 14.83 3.26 -13.78
N SER A 153 15.27 2.21 -13.09
CA SER A 153 15.13 0.83 -13.57
C SER A 153 13.66 0.40 -13.72
N TYR A 154 12.82 0.77 -12.75
CA TYR A 154 11.39 0.50 -12.79
C TYR A 154 10.70 1.18 -13.99
N VAL A 155 11.04 2.45 -14.25
CA VAL A 155 10.40 3.27 -15.27
C VAL A 155 10.92 2.97 -16.68
N LYS A 156 12.21 2.61 -16.85
CA LYS A 156 12.91 2.45 -18.16
C LYS A 156 12.16 1.61 -19.20
N ARG A 157 11.43 0.57 -18.78
CA ARG A 157 10.68 -0.34 -19.69
C ARG A 157 9.16 -0.17 -19.63
N ARG A 158 8.68 0.82 -18.89
CA ARG A 158 7.25 1.05 -18.63
C ARG A 158 6.77 2.39 -19.16
N ALA A 159 7.57 3.44 -18.98
CA ALA A 159 7.21 4.81 -19.33
C ALA A 159 6.65 4.93 -20.75
N LYS A 160 5.42 5.42 -20.86
CA LYS A 160 4.78 5.79 -22.14
C LYS A 160 5.11 7.22 -22.57
N ARG A 161 5.75 8.01 -21.69
CA ARG A 161 6.19 9.39 -21.91
C ARG A 161 7.58 9.63 -21.28
N PRO A 162 8.39 10.55 -21.81
CA PRO A 162 9.70 10.87 -21.25
C PRO A 162 9.59 11.33 -19.78
N PRO A 163 10.28 10.67 -18.83
CA PRO A 163 10.28 11.09 -17.43
C PRO A 163 11.18 12.30 -17.19
N THR A 164 10.79 13.17 -16.26
CA THR A 164 11.62 14.27 -15.76
C THR A 164 12.01 13.99 -14.32
N PHE A 165 13.31 13.93 -14.04
CA PHE A 165 13.79 13.55 -12.72
C PHE A 165 14.14 14.79 -11.89
N TYR A 166 13.30 15.11 -10.91
CA TYR A 166 13.57 16.14 -9.93
C TYR A 166 14.31 15.58 -8.71
N LYS A 167 15.01 16.47 -8.01
CA LYS A 167 15.65 16.20 -6.72
C LYS A 167 15.50 17.43 -5.83
N SER A 168 15.43 17.21 -4.53
CA SER A 168 15.44 18.30 -3.55
C SER A 168 16.81 18.99 -3.56
N ASP A 169 16.81 20.32 -3.48
CA ASP A 169 18.04 21.10 -3.36
C ASP A 169 18.72 20.87 -2.01
N LYS A 170 20.05 20.98 -1.97
CA LYS A 170 20.82 20.84 -0.71
C LYS A 170 20.41 21.85 0.37
N LYS A 171 19.87 22.99 -0.03
CA LYS A 171 19.43 24.08 0.85
C LYS A 171 17.91 24.11 1.06
N ALA A 172 17.18 23.08 0.61
CA ALA A 172 15.75 22.96 0.84
C ALA A 172 15.45 23.00 2.35
N LYS A 173 14.46 23.80 2.74
CA LYS A 173 14.00 23.91 4.13
C LYS A 173 12.81 22.98 4.33
N TYR A 174 12.80 22.29 5.47
CA TYR A 174 11.71 21.41 5.88
C TYR A 174 11.15 21.97 7.20
N VAL A 175 9.84 21.88 7.36
CA VAL A 175 9.17 22.36 8.58
C VAL A 175 9.34 21.40 9.76
N ASP A 176 9.62 20.14 9.45
CA ASP A 176 9.98 19.12 10.43
C ASP A 176 10.93 18.09 9.77
N ILE A 177 11.86 17.55 10.55
CA ILE A 177 12.78 16.48 10.15
C ILE A 177 12.74 15.41 11.24
N ARG A 178 12.32 14.21 10.85
CA ARG A 178 12.30 13.02 11.71
C ARG A 178 13.33 12.01 11.24
N GLU A 179 13.98 11.34 12.18
CA GLU A 179 14.99 10.33 11.89
C GLU A 179 14.63 9.00 12.55
N TYR A 180 14.68 7.90 11.79
CA TYR A 180 14.29 6.57 12.23
C TYR A 180 15.41 5.55 12.02
N ASP A 181 15.87 4.95 13.13
CA ASP A 181 16.76 3.79 13.12
C ASP A 181 15.96 2.53 12.78
N CYS A 182 16.08 2.07 11.53
CA CYS A 182 15.31 0.96 11.00
C CYS A 182 15.69 -0.40 11.61
N SER A 183 16.84 -0.49 12.28
CA SER A 183 17.22 -1.72 12.99
C SER A 183 16.36 -1.98 14.23
N LYS A 184 15.69 -0.93 14.73
CA LYS A 184 14.80 -0.98 15.89
C LYS A 184 13.33 -1.09 15.54
N ILE A 185 12.97 -1.01 14.25
CA ILE A 185 11.58 -1.12 13.80
C ILE A 185 11.21 -2.60 13.75
N PRO A 186 10.24 -3.06 14.55
CA PRO A 186 9.75 -4.43 14.50
C PRO A 186 8.76 -4.61 13.35
N LEU A 187 8.37 -5.87 13.10
CA LEU A 187 7.13 -6.16 12.38
C LEU A 187 5.98 -5.44 13.09
N THR A 188 5.28 -4.57 12.38
CA THR A 188 4.35 -3.61 12.98
C THR A 188 2.92 -3.90 12.52
N VAL A 189 1.99 -3.91 13.47
CA VAL A 189 0.56 -4.03 13.22
C VAL A 189 -0.15 -2.77 13.68
N SER A 190 -0.99 -2.20 12.82
CA SER A 190 -1.94 -1.16 13.22
C SER A 190 -3.22 -1.80 13.75
N CYS A 191 -3.55 -1.56 15.01
CA CYS A 191 -4.74 -2.03 15.68
C CYS A 191 -5.94 -1.11 15.39
N PRO A 192 -7.18 -1.62 15.45
CA PRO A 192 -8.36 -0.79 15.28
C PRO A 192 -8.44 0.35 16.30
N HIS A 193 -9.14 1.45 16.02
CA HIS A 193 -9.79 1.81 14.75
C HIS A 193 -9.07 2.95 14.01
N LEU A 194 -7.76 3.08 14.24
CA LEU A 194 -6.96 4.17 13.67
C LEU A 194 -5.62 3.64 13.13
N PRO A 195 -5.18 4.08 11.94
CA PRO A 195 -3.90 3.67 11.37
C PRO A 195 -2.70 3.93 12.30
N SER A 196 -2.78 4.95 13.16
CA SER A 196 -1.74 5.31 14.13
C SER A 196 -1.70 4.45 15.40
N ASN A 197 -2.67 3.57 15.65
CA ASN A 197 -2.65 2.70 16.83
C ASN A 197 -1.73 1.49 16.58
N THR A 198 -0.42 1.73 16.45
CA THR A 198 0.53 0.68 16.08
C THR A 198 1.16 -0.02 17.26
N ARG A 199 1.35 -1.34 17.14
CA ARG A 199 2.06 -2.18 18.11
C ARG A 199 2.96 -3.19 17.39
N PRO A 200 4.02 -3.70 18.04
CA PRO A 200 4.77 -4.84 17.52
C PRO A 200 3.85 -6.06 17.32
N ALA A 201 3.96 -6.72 16.18
CA ALA A 201 3.14 -7.89 15.83
C ALA A 201 3.27 -9.02 16.87
N ALA A 202 4.48 -9.21 17.40
CA ALA A 202 4.79 -10.24 18.39
C ALA A 202 4.08 -10.04 19.74
N GLU A 203 3.55 -8.85 20.04
CA GLU A 203 2.81 -8.55 21.28
C GLU A 203 1.31 -8.83 21.16
N LEU A 204 0.83 -9.21 19.98
CA LEU A 204 -0.60 -9.37 19.68
C LEU A 204 -1.04 -10.84 19.61
N PHE A 205 -0.27 -11.75 20.19
CA PHE A 205 -0.52 -13.20 20.16
C PHE A 205 -1.82 -13.63 20.84
N GLU A 206 -2.51 -12.76 21.58
CA GLU A 206 -3.83 -13.06 22.17
C GLU A 206 -5.00 -12.70 21.24
N VAL A 207 -4.73 -12.01 20.12
CA VAL A 207 -5.77 -11.54 19.19
C VAL A 207 -6.08 -12.62 18.15
N ASN A 208 -7.15 -13.38 18.39
CA ASN A 208 -7.73 -14.27 17.38
C ASN A 208 -8.34 -13.47 16.22
N ILE A 209 -8.34 -14.06 15.03
CA ILE A 209 -8.87 -13.46 13.81
C ILE A 209 -9.79 -14.43 13.08
N ASP A 210 -10.70 -13.91 12.29
CA ASP A 210 -11.66 -14.69 11.47
C ASP A 210 -11.32 -14.61 9.98
N GLN A 211 -10.64 -13.54 9.56
CA GLN A 211 -10.26 -13.30 8.16
C GLN A 211 -8.84 -12.78 8.03
N VAL A 212 -8.13 -13.24 7.00
CA VAL A 212 -6.90 -12.62 6.50
C VAL A 212 -7.11 -12.13 5.08
N PHE A 213 -6.68 -10.90 4.79
CA PHE A 213 -6.76 -10.32 3.46
C PHE A 213 -5.40 -9.84 2.93
N ILE A 214 -4.91 -10.48 1.86
CA ILE A 214 -3.66 -10.12 1.17
C ILE A 214 -3.99 -9.63 -0.23
N GLY A 215 -3.69 -8.36 -0.55
CA GLY A 215 -3.90 -7.84 -1.90
C GLY A 215 -4.64 -6.52 -2.00
N SER A 216 -3.94 -5.41 -1.87
CA SER A 216 -4.51 -4.06 -1.97
C SER A 216 -3.66 -3.12 -2.86
N CYS A 217 -4.05 -1.84 -2.97
CA CYS A 217 -3.17 -0.81 -3.56
C CYS A 217 -1.85 -0.64 -2.77
N THR A 218 -1.90 -0.93 -1.47
CA THR A 218 -0.76 -0.86 -0.55
C THR A 218 0.17 -2.05 -0.77
N ASN A 219 -0.37 -3.27 -0.73
CA ASN A 219 0.38 -4.52 -0.84
C ASN A 219 -0.41 -5.59 -1.61
N GLY A 220 -0.33 -5.56 -2.93
CA GLY A 220 -0.95 -6.54 -3.82
C GLY A 220 -0.14 -6.76 -5.10
N ARG A 221 1.12 -6.32 -5.09
CA ARG A 221 2.07 -6.48 -6.20
C ARG A 221 2.64 -7.90 -6.17
N LEU A 222 3.32 -8.27 -7.25
CA LEU A 222 3.89 -9.61 -7.39
C LEU A 222 4.86 -9.94 -6.24
N GLU A 223 5.65 -8.97 -5.80
CA GLU A 223 6.58 -9.13 -4.67
C GLU A 223 5.86 -9.38 -3.35
N ASP A 224 4.74 -8.68 -3.10
CA ASP A 224 3.91 -8.90 -1.90
C ASP A 224 3.33 -10.32 -1.88
N LEU A 225 2.87 -10.81 -3.04
CA LEU A 225 2.38 -12.17 -3.20
C LEU A 225 3.48 -13.22 -3.02
N ARG A 226 4.69 -12.96 -3.52
CA ARG A 226 5.84 -13.86 -3.29
C ARG A 226 6.20 -13.92 -1.81
N GLU A 227 6.20 -12.79 -1.11
CA GLU A 227 6.45 -12.74 0.33
C GLU A 227 5.44 -13.60 1.11
N ALA A 228 4.15 -13.39 0.88
CA ALA A 228 3.10 -14.19 1.50
C ALA A 228 3.21 -15.69 1.13
N ALA A 229 3.50 -16.00 -0.14
CA ALA A 229 3.69 -17.36 -0.61
C ALA A 229 4.88 -18.07 0.05
N MET A 230 6.00 -17.35 0.28
CA MET A 230 7.16 -17.91 1.01
C MET A 230 6.78 -18.34 2.43
N VAL A 231 5.90 -17.59 3.09
CA VAL A 231 5.45 -17.90 4.45
C VAL A 231 4.49 -19.09 4.48
N ILE A 232 3.50 -19.09 3.58
CA ILE A 232 2.41 -20.08 3.65
C ILE A 232 2.70 -21.40 2.94
N LYS A 233 3.70 -21.45 2.05
CA LYS A 233 4.01 -22.66 1.26
C LYS A 233 4.18 -23.91 2.14
N GLY A 234 3.47 -24.97 1.77
CA GLY A 234 3.47 -26.25 2.48
C GLY A 234 2.69 -26.26 3.79
N ARG A 235 1.95 -25.20 4.10
CA ARG A 235 1.09 -25.07 5.28
C ARG A 235 -0.36 -24.86 4.83
N LYS A 236 -1.30 -25.06 5.75
CA LYS A 236 -2.73 -24.78 5.53
C LYS A 236 -3.16 -23.60 6.39
N VAL A 237 -4.11 -22.82 5.87
CA VAL A 237 -4.82 -21.81 6.64
C VAL A 237 -5.54 -22.49 7.80
N ASN A 238 -5.58 -21.82 8.95
CA ASN A 238 -6.31 -22.31 10.12
C ASN A 238 -7.80 -22.53 9.74
N PRO A 239 -8.44 -23.65 10.14
CA PRO A 239 -9.82 -23.96 9.72
C PRO A 239 -10.86 -22.94 10.19
N ASN A 240 -10.54 -22.10 11.17
CA ASN A 240 -11.42 -21.03 11.66
C ASN A 240 -11.16 -19.68 10.98
N VAL A 241 -10.17 -19.60 10.08
CA VAL A 241 -9.81 -18.37 9.36
C VAL A 241 -10.10 -18.54 7.88
N ARG A 242 -10.72 -17.52 7.28
CA ARG A 242 -10.75 -17.41 5.82
C ARG A 242 -9.63 -16.50 5.33
N MET A 243 -8.75 -17.04 4.49
CA MET A 243 -7.73 -16.25 3.83
C MET A 243 -8.16 -15.90 2.41
N ILE A 244 -8.11 -14.62 2.08
CA ILE A 244 -8.47 -14.07 0.77
C ILE A 244 -7.25 -13.40 0.15
N VAL A 245 -6.90 -13.80 -1.07
CA VAL A 245 -5.75 -13.28 -1.82
C VAL A 245 -6.23 -12.64 -3.13
N ILE A 246 -5.91 -11.37 -3.32
CA ILE A 246 -6.34 -10.59 -4.50
C ILE A 246 -5.15 -9.88 -5.14
N PRO A 247 -4.59 -10.41 -6.24
CA PRO A 247 -3.58 -9.71 -7.01
C PRO A 247 -4.06 -8.33 -7.48
N ALA A 248 -3.22 -7.29 -7.37
CA ALA A 248 -3.68 -5.92 -7.60
C ALA A 248 -4.04 -5.62 -9.06
N THR A 249 -3.48 -6.33 -10.04
CA THR A 249 -3.78 -6.14 -11.47
C THR A 249 -3.85 -7.47 -12.22
N GLN A 250 -4.46 -7.47 -13.41
CA GLN A 250 -4.52 -8.67 -14.26
C GLN A 250 -3.13 -9.15 -14.67
N LYS A 251 -2.19 -8.23 -14.88
CA LYS A 251 -0.80 -8.58 -15.21
C LYS A 251 -0.13 -9.28 -14.04
N ILE A 252 -0.29 -8.77 -12.81
CA ILE A 252 0.23 -9.42 -11.60
C ILE A 252 -0.45 -10.78 -11.41
N TYR A 253 -1.76 -10.89 -11.58
CA TYR A 253 -2.48 -12.16 -11.51
C TYR A 253 -1.88 -13.21 -12.47
N ARG A 254 -1.67 -12.84 -13.74
CA ARG A 254 -1.06 -13.73 -14.74
C ARG A 254 0.38 -14.10 -14.41
N GLN A 255 1.16 -13.18 -13.85
CA GLN A 255 2.53 -13.46 -13.41
C GLN A 255 2.55 -14.41 -12.21
N ALA A 256 1.68 -14.17 -11.22
CA ALA A 256 1.51 -15.04 -10.07
C ALA A 256 1.09 -16.47 -10.48
N MET A 257 0.20 -16.59 -11.46
CA MET A 257 -0.18 -17.88 -12.05
C MET A 257 1.02 -18.55 -12.73
N LYS A 258 1.79 -17.82 -13.55
CA LYS A 258 2.99 -18.35 -14.22
C LYS A 258 4.05 -18.83 -13.22
N GLU A 259 4.16 -18.16 -12.08
CA GLU A 259 5.08 -18.50 -11.00
C GLU A 259 4.52 -19.52 -10.01
N LYS A 260 3.30 -20.05 -10.25
CA LYS A 260 2.59 -20.99 -9.37
C LYS A 260 2.33 -20.45 -7.96
N LEU A 261 2.32 -19.12 -7.80
CA LEU A 261 1.97 -18.51 -6.52
C LEU A 261 0.49 -18.74 -6.20
N LEU A 262 -0.38 -18.75 -7.23
CA LEU A 262 -1.80 -19.03 -7.03
C LEU A 262 -2.00 -20.48 -6.55
N ASP A 263 -1.26 -21.44 -7.11
CA ASP A 263 -1.29 -22.84 -6.68
C ASP A 263 -0.90 -22.96 -5.20
N ILE A 264 0.16 -22.26 -4.76
CA ILE A 264 0.57 -22.24 -3.35
C ILE A 264 -0.56 -21.74 -2.43
N PHE A 265 -1.27 -20.69 -2.81
CA PHE A 265 -2.38 -20.16 -2.01
C PHE A 265 -3.58 -21.12 -2.01
N ILE A 266 -3.90 -21.75 -3.14
CA ILE A 266 -5.00 -22.71 -3.26
C ILE A 266 -4.69 -23.99 -2.46
N GLU A 267 -3.46 -24.50 -2.53
CA GLU A 267 -2.99 -25.65 -1.73
C GLU A 267 -3.04 -25.36 -0.22
N ALA A 268 -2.84 -24.10 0.16
CA ALA A 268 -3.01 -23.63 1.53
C ALA A 268 -4.48 -23.43 1.95
N GLU A 269 -5.44 -23.68 1.04
CA GLU A 269 -6.88 -23.50 1.24
C GLU A 269 -7.33 -22.04 1.33
N ALA A 270 -6.56 -21.11 0.73
CA ALA A 270 -6.97 -19.72 0.57
C ALA A 270 -7.85 -19.49 -0.67
N ALA A 271 -8.77 -18.54 -0.58
CA ALA A 271 -9.56 -18.07 -1.72
C ALA A 271 -8.77 -17.05 -2.54
N VAL A 272 -8.61 -17.29 -3.84
CA VAL A 272 -7.94 -16.38 -4.78
C VAL A 272 -8.97 -15.73 -5.70
N SER A 273 -8.97 -14.41 -5.82
CA SER A 273 -9.94 -13.67 -6.64
C SER A 273 -9.31 -12.90 -7.80
N THR A 274 -10.15 -12.46 -8.73
CA THR A 274 -9.80 -11.47 -9.77
C THR A 274 -9.43 -10.13 -9.11
N PRO A 275 -8.51 -9.35 -9.71
CA PRO A 275 -8.17 -8.00 -9.24
C PRO A 275 -9.39 -7.12 -8.93
N THR A 276 -9.40 -6.56 -7.72
CA THR A 276 -10.41 -5.64 -7.19
C THR A 276 -9.89 -4.98 -5.91
N CYS A 277 -10.46 -3.85 -5.50
CA CYS A 277 -10.16 -3.22 -4.21
C CYS A 277 -10.90 -3.87 -3.03
N GLY A 278 -11.84 -4.78 -3.26
CA GLY A 278 -12.61 -5.41 -2.19
C GLY A 278 -11.75 -6.28 -1.27
N PRO A 279 -12.00 -6.33 0.06
CA PRO A 279 -13.04 -5.62 0.83
C PRO A 279 -12.66 -4.21 1.34
N CYS A 280 -11.62 -3.55 0.81
CA CYS A 280 -11.01 -2.35 1.40
C CYS A 280 -12.00 -1.21 1.76
N LEU A 281 -13.12 -1.08 1.05
CA LEU A 281 -14.17 -0.08 1.30
C LEU A 281 -15.55 -0.71 1.61
N GLY A 282 -15.57 -1.93 2.13
CA GLY A 282 -16.79 -2.67 2.45
C GLY A 282 -17.52 -3.25 1.22
N GLY A 283 -16.83 -3.35 0.08
CA GLY A 283 -17.39 -3.88 -1.17
C GLY A 283 -16.71 -5.18 -1.61
N HIS A 284 -17.47 -6.05 -2.29
CA HIS A 284 -17.03 -7.23 -3.04
C HIS A 284 -16.03 -8.18 -2.34
N MET A 285 -16.52 -9.37 -1.94
CA MET A 285 -15.77 -10.48 -1.32
C MET A 285 -15.15 -10.13 0.04
N GLY A 286 -15.38 -10.98 1.06
CA GLY A 286 -14.74 -10.81 2.37
C GLY A 286 -15.30 -9.66 3.23
N ILE A 287 -16.59 -9.34 3.06
CA ILE A 287 -17.29 -8.39 3.93
C ILE A 287 -17.34 -8.97 5.35
N LEU A 288 -16.99 -8.15 6.34
CA LEU A 288 -16.97 -8.57 7.74
C LEU A 288 -18.36 -8.48 8.38
N ALA A 289 -18.72 -9.51 9.12
CA ALA A 289 -19.91 -9.57 9.96
C ALA A 289 -19.66 -8.91 11.33
N LYS A 290 -20.73 -8.81 12.13
CA LYS A 290 -20.67 -8.27 13.49
C LYS A 290 -19.70 -9.09 14.35
N GLY A 291 -18.74 -8.42 15.00
CA GLY A 291 -17.78 -9.04 15.90
C GLY A 291 -16.59 -9.73 15.24
N GLU A 292 -16.55 -9.79 13.89
CA GLU A 292 -15.43 -10.40 13.19
C GLU A 292 -14.19 -9.52 13.18
N ARG A 293 -13.03 -10.17 13.21
CA ARG A 293 -11.70 -9.56 13.17
C ARG A 293 -10.97 -9.96 11.90
N ALA A 294 -10.48 -8.96 11.17
CA ALA A 294 -9.62 -9.18 10.02
C ALA A 294 -8.20 -8.67 10.25
N LEU A 295 -7.21 -9.41 9.76
CA LEU A 295 -5.87 -8.90 9.52
C LEU A 295 -5.67 -8.67 8.02
N ALA A 296 -5.46 -7.42 7.64
CA ALA A 296 -5.48 -6.98 6.25
C ALA A 296 -4.19 -6.27 5.85
N THR A 297 -3.78 -6.47 4.60
CA THR A 297 -2.67 -5.74 3.97
C THR A 297 -3.14 -4.44 3.28
N THR A 298 -4.25 -3.88 3.76
CA THR A 298 -4.82 -2.59 3.32
C THR A 298 -4.20 -1.42 4.09
N ASN A 299 -4.73 -0.21 3.91
CA ASN A 299 -4.24 1.03 4.49
C ASN A 299 -5.18 1.65 5.55
N ARG A 300 -6.42 1.17 5.69
CA ARG A 300 -7.42 1.75 6.60
C ARG A 300 -8.10 0.70 7.47
N ASN A 301 -8.30 1.05 8.73
CA ASN A 301 -8.97 0.24 9.75
C ASN A 301 -10.03 1.00 10.57
N PHE A 302 -10.60 2.05 9.98
CA PHE A 302 -11.72 2.78 10.59
C PHE A 302 -12.94 1.87 10.84
N ILE A 303 -13.81 2.29 11.74
CA ILE A 303 -15.07 1.60 12.07
C ILE A 303 -15.87 1.34 10.78
N GLY A 304 -16.33 0.10 10.59
CA GLY A 304 -17.14 -0.31 9.43
C GLY A 304 -16.40 -0.32 8.09
N ARG A 305 -15.06 -0.22 8.08
CA ARG A 305 -14.29 -0.07 6.84
C ARG A 305 -14.41 -1.27 5.90
N MET A 306 -14.49 -2.49 6.43
CA MET A 306 -14.58 -3.73 5.66
C MET A 306 -15.94 -4.44 5.79
N GLY A 307 -16.94 -3.80 6.40
CA GLY A 307 -18.24 -4.41 6.62
C GLY A 307 -18.98 -3.81 7.81
N HIS A 308 -19.43 -4.67 8.74
CA HIS A 308 -20.23 -4.25 9.88
C HIS A 308 -19.46 -3.25 10.79
N PRO A 309 -20.11 -2.22 11.36
CA PRO A 309 -19.46 -1.25 12.25
C PRO A 309 -18.75 -1.87 13.47
N GLU A 310 -19.32 -2.95 14.03
CA GLU A 310 -18.72 -3.73 15.13
C GLU A 310 -17.67 -4.77 14.66
N SER A 311 -17.20 -4.70 13.42
CA SER A 311 -16.05 -5.49 12.96
C SER A 311 -14.75 -4.72 13.21
N GLU A 312 -13.66 -5.46 13.38
CA GLU A 312 -12.34 -4.91 13.69
C GLU A 312 -11.36 -5.26 12.57
N VAL A 313 -10.53 -4.29 12.18
CA VAL A 313 -9.52 -4.46 11.14
C VAL A 313 -8.14 -4.13 11.71
N TYR A 314 -7.21 -5.05 11.55
CA TYR A 314 -5.80 -4.87 11.86
C TYR A 314 -5.03 -4.74 10.55
N LEU A 315 -4.02 -3.87 10.50
CA LEU A 315 -3.22 -3.66 9.29
C LEU A 315 -1.80 -4.20 9.48
N SER A 316 -1.32 -5.01 8.55
CA SER A 316 0.04 -5.56 8.59
C SER A 316 0.68 -5.65 7.21
N ASN A 317 1.94 -6.06 7.18
CA ASN A 317 2.60 -6.48 5.94
C ASN A 317 2.12 -7.90 5.50
N PRO A 318 2.44 -8.33 4.26
CA PRO A 318 2.07 -9.66 3.75
C PRO A 318 2.64 -10.83 4.54
N ALA A 319 3.88 -10.74 5.04
CA ALA A 319 4.50 -11.80 5.82
C ALA A 319 3.73 -12.11 7.13
N VAL A 320 3.41 -11.08 7.91
CA VAL A 320 2.62 -11.17 9.15
C VAL A 320 1.20 -11.65 8.84
N ALA A 321 0.58 -11.15 7.78
CA ALA A 321 -0.75 -11.59 7.36
C ALA A 321 -0.77 -13.10 7.05
N ALA A 322 0.19 -13.58 6.26
CA ALA A 322 0.29 -15.00 5.89
C ALA A 322 0.61 -15.89 7.10
N ALA A 323 1.50 -15.45 8.01
CA ALA A 323 1.80 -16.19 9.23
C ALA A 323 0.55 -16.31 10.13
N SER A 324 -0.18 -15.20 10.29
CA SER A 324 -1.39 -15.14 11.10
C SER A 324 -2.52 -16.01 10.54
N ALA A 325 -2.62 -16.14 9.20
CA ALA A 325 -3.60 -17.02 8.56
C ALA A 325 -3.40 -18.49 8.95
N VAL A 326 -2.15 -18.93 9.09
CA VAL A 326 -1.82 -20.29 9.54
C VAL A 326 -2.06 -20.44 11.05
N LEU A 327 -1.70 -19.43 11.84
CA LEU A 327 -1.77 -19.48 13.30
C LEU A 327 -3.20 -19.35 13.85
N GLY A 328 -4.14 -18.73 13.11
CA GLY A 328 -5.51 -18.46 13.59
C GLY A 328 -5.64 -17.20 14.45
N ARG A 329 -4.54 -16.48 14.62
CA ARG A 329 -4.38 -15.28 15.45
C ARG A 329 -3.26 -14.41 14.88
N ILE A 330 -3.14 -13.19 15.36
CA ILE A 330 -1.99 -12.35 14.99
C ILE A 330 -0.70 -13.02 15.48
N GLY A 331 0.26 -13.15 14.57
CA GLY A 331 1.56 -13.75 14.85
C GLY A 331 2.58 -13.46 13.75
N VAL A 332 3.81 -13.87 13.98
CA VAL A 332 4.96 -13.55 13.11
C VAL A 332 5.53 -14.79 12.40
N PRO A 333 6.18 -14.64 11.23
CA PRO A 333 6.77 -15.77 10.50
C PRO A 333 7.73 -16.63 11.33
N GLU A 334 8.45 -16.04 12.29
CA GLU A 334 9.40 -16.72 13.17
C GLU A 334 8.74 -17.84 14.00
N GLU A 335 7.46 -17.69 14.37
CA GLU A 335 6.69 -18.72 15.07
C GLU A 335 6.44 -19.96 14.20
N LEU A 336 6.56 -19.82 12.88
CA LEU A 336 6.47 -20.90 11.91
C LEU A 336 7.85 -21.48 11.52
N GLY A 337 8.91 -21.07 12.23
CA GLY A 337 10.29 -21.49 12.03
C GLY A 337 10.99 -20.84 10.84
N LEU A 338 10.56 -19.65 10.41
CA LEU A 338 11.00 -19.03 9.16
C LEU A 338 12.17 -18.07 9.23
#